data_AF-A0A7K0LEQ3-F1
#
_entry.id   AF-A0A7K0LEQ3-F1
#
_cell.length_a   1.000
_cell.length_b   1.000
_cell.length_c   1.000
_cell.angle_alpha   90.00
_cell.angle_beta   90.00
_cell.angle_gamma   90.00
#
_symmetry.space_group_name_H-M   'P 1'
#
loop_
_entity.id
_entity.type
_entity.pdbx_description
1 polymer ?
#
loop_
_entity_poly.entity_id
_entity_poly.type
_entity_poly.pdbx_seq_one_letter_code
_entity_poly.pdbx_strand_id
1 'polypeptide(L)' 'MSFTISEIAEIVGGEVVGADPSATVTGFDFDSRVQRSGAGFVALSDDRDG' A
#
# COMPACT_ATOMS: atom_id res chain seq x y z
N MET A 1 10.16 0.89 -9.28
CA MET A 1 9.22 1.90 -9.80
C MET A 1 8.56 2.53 -8.58
N SER A 2 8.42 3.85 -8.53
CA SER A 2 7.84 4.56 -7.39
C SER A 2 6.57 5.29 -7.80
N PHE A 3 5.60 5.34 -6.89
CA PHE A 3 4.34 6.07 -7.07
C PHE A 3 4.06 6.89 -5.81
N THR A 4 3.32 7.97 -5.95
CA THR A 4 2.70 8.68 -4.82
C THR A 4 1.47 7.92 -4.32
N ILE A 5 1.07 8.15 -3.08
CA ILE A 5 -0.18 7.59 -2.53
C ILE A 5 -1.39 8.05 -3.37
N SER A 6 -1.41 9.29 -3.85
CA SER A 6 -2.48 9.78 -4.75
C SER A 6 -2.56 9.04 -6.08
N GLU A 7 -1.42 8.75 -6.73
CA GLU A 7 -1.40 8.00 -7.98
C GLU A 7 -1.89 6.57 -7.79
N ILE A 8 -1.52 5.93 -6.67
CA ILE A 8 -2.00 4.59 -6.35
C ILE A 8 -3.52 4.60 -6.18
N ALA A 9 -4.06 5.57 -5.42
CA ALA A 9 -5.49 5.69 -5.21
C ALA A 9 -6.27 5.89 -6.52
N GLU A 10 -5.75 6.70 -7.45
CA GLU A 10 -6.33 6.89 -8.78
C GLU A 10 -6.34 5.58 -9.59
N ILE A 11 -5.20 4.87 -9.62
CA ILE A 11 -5.06 3.63 -10.40
C ILE A 11 -6.01 2.55 -9.90
N VAL A 12 -6.16 2.41 -8.58
CA VAL A 12 -6.99 1.34 -7.99
C VAL A 12 -8.45 1.76 -7.80
N GLY A 13 -8.79 3.02 -8.06
CA GLY A 13 -10.11 3.58 -7.75
C GLY A 13 -10.42 3.64 -6.26
N GLY A 14 -9.38 3.79 -5.43
CA GLY A 14 -9.47 3.80 -3.96
C GLY A 14 -9.55 5.21 -3.36
N GLU A 15 -9.65 5.25 -2.03
CA GLU A 15 -9.65 6.49 -1.25
C GLU A 15 -8.42 6.55 -0.34
N VAL A 16 -7.84 7.74 -0.18
CA VAL A 16 -6.74 7.98 0.77
C VAL A 16 -7.31 8.39 2.12
N VAL A 17 -7.10 7.56 3.14
CA VAL A 17 -7.56 7.83 4.51
C VAL A 17 -6.36 7.93 5.44
N GLY A 18 -6.18 9.09 6.09
CA GLY A 18 -5.20 9.28 7.17
C GLY A 18 -3.72 9.26 6.75
N ALA A 19 -3.41 9.44 5.48
CA ALA A 19 -2.04 9.49 4.95
C ALA A 19 -1.78 10.76 4.13
N ASP A 20 -0.51 11.17 4.02
CA ASP A 20 -0.09 12.25 3.11
C ASP A 20 -0.15 11.76 1.65
N PRO A 21 -1.04 12.30 0.79
CA PRO A 21 -1.19 11.84 -0.59
C PRO A 21 0.08 11.99 -1.42
N SER A 22 0.96 12.93 -1.07
CA SER A 22 2.20 13.20 -1.79
C SER A 22 3.35 12.27 -1.40
N ALA A 23 3.16 11.43 -0.37
CA ALA A 23 4.18 10.50 0.08
C ALA A 23 4.51 9.46 -1.00
N THR A 24 5.81 9.22 -1.19
CA THR A 24 6.31 8.25 -2.18
C THR A 24 6.32 6.83 -1.62
N VAL A 25 5.72 5.92 -2.35
CA VAL A 25 5.78 4.47 -2.17
C VAL A 25 6.80 3.89 -3.16
N THR A 26 7.79 3.18 -2.63
CA THR A 26 8.94 2.67 -3.41
C THR A 26 8.77 1.21 -3.87
N GLY A 27 7.75 0.52 -3.36
CA GLY A 27 7.40 -0.87 -3.66
C GLY A 27 6.24 -1.34 -2.80
N PHE A 28 5.82 -2.59 -2.98
CA PHE A 28 4.74 -3.21 -2.22
C PHE A 28 5.15 -4.59 -1.69
N ASP A 29 4.71 -4.89 -0.46
CA ASP A 29 4.85 -6.19 0.18
C ASP A 29 3.50 -6.62 0.80
N PHE A 30 3.22 -7.92 0.81
CA PHE A 30 2.02 -8.49 1.47
C PHE A 30 2.39 -9.34 2.71
N ASP A 31 3.67 -9.64 2.91
CA ASP A 31 4.18 -10.31 4.11
C ASP A 31 4.70 -9.26 5.09
N SER A 32 3.99 -9.08 6.21
CA SER A 32 4.32 -8.06 7.21
C SER A 32 5.70 -8.27 7.85
N ARG A 33 6.27 -9.48 7.76
CA ARG A 33 7.60 -9.80 8.32
C ARG A 33 8.75 -9.23 7.49
N VAL A 34 8.51 -8.93 6.22
CA VAL A 34 9.54 -8.37 5.32
C VAL A 34 9.35 -6.88 5.06
N GLN A 35 8.35 -6.26 5.71
CA GLN A 35 7.97 -4.86 5.52
C GLN A 35 9.16 -3.92 5.74
N ARG A 36 9.34 -2.98 4.82
CA ARG A 36 10.43 -1.99 4.85
C ARG A 36 9.90 -0.57 4.89
N SER A 37 10.69 0.34 5.43
CA SER A 37 10.39 1.77 5.39
C SER A 37 10.24 2.25 3.94
N GLY A 38 9.16 2.97 3.64
CA GLY A 38 8.85 3.47 2.30
C GLY A 38 8.22 2.44 1.34
N ALA A 39 7.99 1.19 1.76
CA ALA A 39 7.15 0.25 1.04
C ALA A 39 5.69 0.35 1.51
N GLY A 40 4.74 0.12 0.60
CA GLY A 40 3.32 -0.01 0.92
C GLY A 40 3.01 -1.45 1.36
N PHE A 41 2.29 -1.62 2.46
CA PHE A 41 1.80 -2.93 2.88
C PHE A 41 0.43 -3.20 2.26
N VAL A 42 0.27 -4.35 1.60
CA VAL A 42 -1.01 -4.79 1.03
C VAL A 42 -1.64 -5.82 1.95
N ALA A 43 -2.63 -5.39 2.73
CA ALA A 43 -3.39 -6.28 3.61
C ALA A 43 -4.34 -7.14 2.78
N LEU A 44 -3.99 -8.40 2.57
CA LEU A 44 -4.84 -9.37 1.91
C LEU A 44 -5.69 -10.09 2.96
N SER A 45 -7.00 -10.21 2.70
CA SER A 45 -7.86 -11.12 3.43
C SER A 45 -7.80 -12.50 2.79
N ASP A 46 -7.70 -13.55 3.60
CA ASP A 46 -7.94 -14.93 3.16
C ASP A 46 -9.36 -15.34 3.54
N ASP A 47 -9.96 -16.25 2.78
CA ASP A 47 -11.24 -16.90 3.11
C ASP A 47 -11.02 -18.13 4.02
N ARG A 48 -9.76 -18.44 4.33
CA ARG A 48 -9.40 -19.36 5.41
C ARG A 48 -9.30 -18.58 6.72
N ASP A 49 -10.44 -18.51 7.39
CA ASP A 49 -10.48 -18.34 8.85
C ASP A 49 -9.49 -19.31 9.52
N GLY A 50 -8.87 -18.85 10.61
CA GLY A 50 -7.96 -19.66 11.44
C GLY A 50 -8.65 -20.86 12.11
#